data_AF-A0A0Q8R5F5-F1
#
_entry.id   AF-A0A0Q8R5F5-F1
#
_cell.length_a   1.000
_cell.length_b   1.000
_cell.length_c   1.000
_cell.angle_alpha   90.00
_cell.angle_beta   90.00
_cell.angle_gamma   90.00
#
_symmetry.space_group_name_H-M   'P 1'
#
loop_
_entity.id
_entity.type
_entity.pdbx_description
1 polymer ?
#
loop_
_entity_poly.entity_id
_entity_poly.type
_entity_poly.pdbx_seq_one_letter_code
_entity_poly.pdbx_strand_id
1 'polypeptide(L)'
;MTTVQRTLERSSFDAYLIECSNPAEYASSDEASRVERMKRFPFAVMLKVSYPELDFANRWCWKNFGPCDGECTQAQSEYQVCLESGPHDHSGNWTSYWFEKTDYDFGFNEWYFVNSVDRDRFIAILDEINWGENYAK
;
A
#
# COMPACT_ATOMS: atom_id res chain seq x y z
N MET A 1 -4.53 3.09 -29.31
CA MET A 1 -4.18 2.45 -28.03
C MET A 1 -4.00 3.59 -27.05
N THR A 2 -4.93 3.77 -26.12
CA THR A 2 -4.78 4.72 -25.00
C THR A 2 -3.74 4.14 -24.05
N THR A 3 -2.72 4.92 -23.71
CA THR A 3 -1.58 4.51 -22.90
C THR A 3 -1.95 4.68 -21.43
N VAL A 4 -2.30 3.58 -20.77
CA VAL A 4 -2.57 3.59 -19.32
C VAL A 4 -1.37 4.17 -18.58
N GLN A 5 -1.58 5.25 -17.84
CA GLN A 5 -0.54 5.88 -17.02
C GLN A 5 -0.27 5.02 -15.77
N ARG A 6 0.99 4.59 -15.63
CA ARG A 6 1.46 3.67 -14.58
C ARG A 6 2.93 3.93 -14.28
N THR A 7 3.27 3.87 -13.00
CA THR A 7 4.61 4.01 -12.41
C THR A 7 4.95 2.87 -11.45
N LEU A 8 4.03 1.94 -11.22
CA LEU A 8 4.23 0.80 -10.31
C LEU A 8 5.48 -0.01 -10.65
N GLU A 9 6.32 -0.22 -9.64
CA GLU A 9 7.48 -1.12 -9.69
C GLU A 9 7.43 -2.13 -8.54
N ARG A 10 7.75 -3.39 -8.82
CA ARG A 10 7.96 -4.39 -7.76
C ARG A 10 9.22 -4.06 -6.98
N SER A 11 9.16 -4.19 -5.66
CA SER A 11 10.29 -3.85 -4.79
C SER A 11 10.40 -4.79 -3.59
N SER A 12 11.31 -4.49 -2.67
CA SER A 12 11.51 -5.20 -1.42
C SER A 12 11.84 -4.23 -0.29
N PHE A 13 11.70 -4.70 0.95
CA PHE A 13 12.13 -3.92 2.11
C PHE A 13 13.64 -3.63 2.06
N ASP A 14 14.45 -4.58 1.62
CA ASP A 14 15.90 -4.36 1.42
C ASP A 14 16.18 -3.25 0.40
N ALA A 15 15.41 -3.18 -0.70
CA ALA A 15 15.56 -2.10 -1.68
C ALA A 15 15.19 -0.74 -1.08
N TYR A 16 14.14 -0.68 -0.26
CA TYR A 16 13.81 0.52 0.52
C TYR A 16 14.96 0.94 1.44
N LEU A 17 15.56 0.00 2.16
CA LEU A 17 16.70 0.28 3.05
C LEU A 17 17.92 0.80 2.29
N ILE A 18 18.16 0.33 1.06
CA ILE A 18 19.27 0.78 0.23
C ILE A 18 19.02 2.17 -0.36
N GLU A 19 17.79 2.45 -0.79
CA GLU A 19 17.47 3.66 -1.55
C GLU A 19 17.10 4.87 -0.68
N CYS A 20 16.42 4.65 0.46
CA CYS A 20 15.84 5.74 1.25
C CYS A 20 16.47 5.91 2.63
N SER A 21 17.02 4.86 3.24
CA SER A 21 17.41 4.94 4.64
C SER A 21 18.69 5.74 4.85
N ASN A 22 18.54 7.03 5.14
CA ASN A 22 19.56 7.80 5.84
C ASN A 22 18.91 8.94 6.65
N PRO A 23 19.08 9.01 7.99
CA PRO A 23 19.99 8.25 8.87
C PRO A 23 19.49 6.87 9.37
N ALA A 24 20.44 6.03 9.80
CA ALA A 24 20.26 4.65 10.31
C ALA A 24 19.23 4.48 11.44
N GLU A 25 18.88 5.56 12.15
CA GLU A 25 17.85 5.55 13.19
C GLU A 25 16.44 5.32 12.60
N TYR A 26 16.12 5.94 11.46
CA TYR A 26 14.83 5.72 10.78
C TYR A 26 14.74 4.30 10.23
N ALA A 27 15.84 3.78 9.68
CA ALA A 27 15.94 2.40 9.21
C ALA A 27 15.58 1.40 10.33
N SER A 28 16.14 1.62 11.53
CA SER A 28 15.91 0.78 12.70
C SER A 28 14.46 0.88 13.21
N SER A 29 13.88 2.09 13.23
CA SER A 29 12.48 2.25 13.64
C SER A 29 11.50 1.63 12.66
N ASP A 30 11.71 1.81 11.35
CA ASP A 30 10.84 1.25 10.32
C ASP A 30 10.95 -0.27 10.25
N GLU A 31 12.15 -0.82 10.45
CA GLU A 31 12.35 -2.27 10.59
C GLU A 31 11.61 -2.82 11.82
N ALA A 32 11.76 -2.18 12.99
CA ALA A 32 11.07 -2.62 14.21
C ALA A 32 9.55 -2.56 14.07
N SER A 33 9.01 -1.46 13.55
CA SER A 33 7.58 -1.33 13.25
C SER A 33 7.11 -2.35 12.22
N ARG A 34 7.98 -2.70 11.25
CA ARG A 34 7.69 -3.74 10.26
C ARG A 34 7.60 -5.12 10.86
N VAL A 35 8.56 -5.48 11.72
CA VAL A 35 8.53 -6.74 12.45
C VAL A 35 7.25 -6.87 13.28
N GLU A 36 6.82 -5.81 13.97
CA GLU A 36 5.58 -5.83 14.76
C GLU A 36 4.34 -6.07 13.87
N ARG A 37 4.21 -5.37 12.74
CA ARG A 37 3.09 -5.59 11.79
C ARG A 37 3.09 -7.01 11.24
N MET A 38 4.27 -7.54 10.90
CA MET A 38 4.41 -8.89 10.35
C MET A 38 4.06 -10.02 11.33
N LYS A 39 4.02 -9.76 12.65
CA LYS A 39 3.53 -10.76 13.63
C LYS A 39 2.07 -11.14 13.38
N ARG A 40 1.24 -10.19 12.93
CA ARG A 40 -0.18 -10.41 12.63
C ARG A 40 -0.44 -10.59 11.12
N PHE A 41 0.35 -9.93 10.28
CA PHE A 41 0.19 -9.94 8.83
C PHE A 41 1.49 -10.45 8.15
N PRO A 42 1.77 -11.77 8.21
CA PRO A 42 3.09 -12.31 7.84
C PRO A 42 3.36 -12.33 6.34
N PHE A 43 2.36 -12.10 5.49
CA PHE A 43 2.51 -12.11 4.03
C PHE A 43 2.51 -10.69 3.50
N ALA A 44 3.65 -10.22 3.01
CA ALA A 44 3.82 -8.82 2.59
C ALA A 44 4.17 -8.69 1.09
N VAL A 45 3.81 -7.56 0.49
CA VAL A 45 4.17 -7.16 -0.87
C VAL A 45 4.60 -5.70 -0.86
N MET A 46 5.88 -5.47 -1.14
CA MET A 46 6.45 -4.13 -1.27
C MET A 46 6.44 -3.69 -2.73
N LEU A 47 5.89 -2.51 -3.00
CA LEU A 47 5.94 -1.88 -4.31
C LEU A 47 6.44 -0.45 -4.17
N LYS A 48 7.00 0.09 -5.26
CA LYS A 48 7.04 1.53 -5.45
C LYS A 48 5.81 1.94 -6.25
N VAL A 49 5.08 2.92 -5.75
CA VAL A 49 3.83 3.37 -6.36
C VAL A 49 3.68 4.88 -6.22
N SER A 50 2.89 5.45 -7.11
CA SER A 50 2.38 6.80 -6.95
C SER A 50 1.15 6.82 -6.03
N TYR A 51 0.77 8.00 -5.51
CA TYR A 51 -0.47 8.12 -4.72
C TYR A 51 -1.73 7.61 -5.44
N PRO A 52 -1.96 7.89 -6.74
CA PRO A 52 -3.11 7.35 -7.46
C PRO A 52 -3.13 5.82 -7.50
N GLU A 53 -1.96 5.20 -7.67
CA GLU A 53 -1.83 3.73 -7.67
C GLU A 53 -2.02 3.14 -6.26
N LEU A 54 -1.54 3.83 -5.23
CA LEU A 54 -1.80 3.48 -3.83
C LEU A 54 -3.30 3.50 -3.53
N ASP A 55 -3.99 4.57 -3.89
CA ASP A 55 -5.44 4.70 -3.70
C ASP A 55 -6.21 3.66 -4.52
N PHE A 56 -5.81 3.41 -5.77
CA PHE A 56 -6.40 2.37 -6.60
C PHE A 56 -6.26 0.98 -5.95
N ALA A 57 -5.05 0.64 -5.50
CA ALA A 57 -4.74 -0.63 -4.86
C ALA A 57 -5.50 -0.79 -3.54
N ASN A 58 -5.58 0.25 -2.71
CA ASN A 58 -6.32 0.23 -1.45
C ASN A 58 -7.83 0.06 -1.68
N ARG A 59 -8.41 0.77 -2.66
CA ARG A 59 -9.80 0.56 -3.08
C ARG A 59 -10.03 -0.89 -3.52
N TRP A 60 -9.10 -1.45 -4.31
CA TRP A 60 -9.23 -2.83 -4.78
C TRP A 60 -9.18 -3.82 -3.62
N CYS A 61 -8.21 -3.69 -2.71
CA CYS A 61 -8.11 -4.51 -1.50
C CYS A 61 -9.40 -4.42 -0.68
N TRP A 62 -9.95 -3.21 -0.50
CA TRP A 62 -11.20 -3.03 0.22
C TRP A 62 -12.37 -3.81 -0.38
N LYS A 63 -12.54 -3.71 -1.71
CA LYS A 63 -13.61 -4.39 -2.44
C LYS A 63 -13.49 -5.92 -2.41
N ASN A 64 -12.27 -6.45 -2.28
CA ASN A 64 -12.00 -7.89 -2.42
C ASN A 64 -11.74 -8.61 -1.09
N PHE A 65 -11.24 -7.89 -0.08
CA PHE A 65 -10.80 -8.44 1.21
C PHE A 65 -11.55 -7.82 2.39
N GLY A 66 -12.42 -6.82 2.16
CA GLY A 66 -13.07 -6.05 3.22
C GLY A 66 -12.19 -4.90 3.73
N PRO A 67 -12.56 -4.22 4.82
CA PRO A 67 -11.81 -3.08 5.31
C PRO A 67 -10.39 -3.47 5.74
N CYS A 68 -9.46 -2.51 5.69
CA CYS A 68 -8.13 -2.69 6.25
C CYS A 68 -8.18 -2.81 7.78
N ASP A 69 -7.08 -3.25 8.40
CA ASP A 69 -6.90 -3.19 9.84
C ASP A 69 -6.18 -1.90 10.25
N GLY A 70 -6.65 -1.29 11.35
CA GLY A 70 -6.11 -0.05 11.91
C GLY A 70 -6.92 1.18 11.53
N GLU A 71 -6.28 2.34 11.66
CA GLU A 71 -6.89 3.65 11.42
C GLU A 71 -7.38 3.78 9.98
N CYS A 72 -8.62 4.24 9.82
CA CYS A 72 -9.20 4.47 8.51
C CYS A 72 -8.63 5.73 7.85
N THR A 73 -7.76 5.54 6.86
CA THR A 73 -7.24 6.62 6.00
C THR A 73 -8.10 6.86 4.77
N GLN A 74 -9.16 6.06 4.56
CA GLN A 74 -9.97 6.08 3.33
C GLN A 74 -10.86 7.31 3.20
N ALA A 75 -11.14 8.03 4.28
CA ALA A 75 -11.87 9.29 4.21
C ALA A 75 -11.14 10.36 3.37
N GLN A 76 -9.81 10.25 3.27
CA GLN A 76 -8.93 11.17 2.53
C GLN A 76 -8.47 10.62 1.18
N SER A 77 -8.84 9.38 0.83
CA SER A 77 -8.47 8.75 -0.44
C SER A 77 -9.26 9.36 -1.59
N GLU A 78 -8.63 9.46 -2.76
CA GLU A 78 -9.31 9.85 -4.01
C GLU A 78 -10.44 8.86 -4.37
N TYR A 79 -10.32 7.62 -3.89
CA TYR A 79 -11.23 6.53 -4.14
C TYR A 79 -11.92 6.06 -2.85
N GLN A 80 -12.78 6.93 -2.29
CA GLN A 80 -13.50 6.65 -1.04
C GLN A 80 -14.25 5.30 -1.06
N VAL A 81 -13.94 4.47 -0.07
CA VAL A 81 -14.60 3.16 0.18
C VAL A 81 -15.23 3.05 1.56
N CYS A 82 -14.81 3.91 2.50
CA CYS A 82 -15.44 4.08 3.80
C CYS A 82 -16.23 5.39 3.82
N LEU A 83 -17.45 5.36 4.36
CA LEU A 83 -18.35 6.52 4.47
C LEU A 83 -18.48 7.04 5.90
N GLU A 84 -17.82 6.40 6.87
CA GLU A 84 -17.86 6.83 8.26
C GLU A 84 -17.10 8.15 8.44
N SER A 85 -17.73 9.09 9.15
CA SER A 85 -17.18 10.42 9.40
C SER A 85 -16.35 10.46 10.68
N GLY A 86 -15.21 11.14 10.64
CA GLY A 86 -14.33 11.33 11.79
C GLY A 86 -13.35 10.17 12.01
N PRO A 87 -12.45 10.28 13.00
CA PRO A 87 -11.47 9.24 13.30
C PRO A 87 -12.14 7.94 13.75
N HIS A 88 -11.81 6.83 13.09
CA HIS A 88 -12.30 5.49 13.42
C HIS A 88 -11.31 4.43 12.94
N ASP A 89 -11.43 3.24 13.51
CA ASP A 89 -10.61 2.08 13.19
C ASP A 89 -11.45 0.98 12.54
N HIS A 90 -10.79 0.14 11.75
CA HIS A 90 -11.36 -1.07 11.22
C HIS A 90 -10.60 -2.31 11.69
N SER A 91 -11.31 -3.44 11.75
CA SER A 91 -10.73 -4.77 12.00
C SER A 91 -10.70 -5.53 10.68
N GLY A 92 -9.51 -5.64 10.10
CA GLY A 92 -9.30 -6.24 8.78
C GLY A 92 -8.32 -7.41 8.80
N ASN A 93 -8.25 -8.12 7.68
CA ASN A 93 -7.26 -9.18 7.42
C ASN A 93 -6.10 -8.71 6.52
N TRP A 94 -6.04 -7.41 6.26
CA TRP A 94 -4.95 -6.78 5.53
C TRP A 94 -4.73 -5.36 6.05
N THR A 95 -3.54 -4.82 5.86
CA THR A 95 -3.21 -3.42 6.13
C THR A 95 -2.12 -2.96 5.18
N SER A 96 -1.79 -1.68 5.16
CA SER A 96 -0.69 -1.15 4.35
C SER A 96 0.09 -0.08 5.11
N TYR A 97 1.35 0.09 4.78
CA TYR A 97 2.19 1.14 5.35
C TYR A 97 2.99 1.85 4.26
N TRP A 98 2.86 3.18 4.23
CA TRP A 98 3.67 4.07 3.41
C TRP A 98 4.97 4.38 4.14
N PHE A 99 6.09 3.92 3.59
CA PHE A 99 7.40 4.14 4.22
C PHE A 99 7.93 5.54 3.93
N GLU A 100 8.10 5.87 2.65
CA GLU A 100 8.71 7.14 2.28
C GLU A 100 8.44 7.53 0.84
N LYS A 101 8.49 8.84 0.59
CA LYS A 101 8.53 9.44 -0.75
C LYS A 101 9.95 9.40 -1.30
N THR A 102 10.14 8.76 -2.45
CA THR A 102 11.37 8.89 -3.25
C THR A 102 11.31 10.07 -4.22
N ASP A 103 10.11 10.60 -4.49
CA ASP A 103 9.84 11.81 -5.27
C ASP A 103 8.50 12.44 -4.80
N TYR A 104 8.10 13.59 -5.37
CA TYR A 104 6.97 14.41 -4.90
C TYR A 104 5.67 13.61 -4.66
N ASP A 105 5.40 12.60 -5.51
CA ASP A 105 4.20 11.75 -5.44
C ASP A 105 4.48 10.24 -5.62
N PHE A 106 5.73 9.81 -5.48
CA PHE A 106 6.15 8.41 -5.70
C PHE A 106 6.97 7.89 -4.53
N GLY A 107 6.78 6.64 -4.14
CA GLY A 107 7.45 6.09 -2.98
C GLY A 107 7.13 4.64 -2.67
N PHE A 108 7.65 4.16 -1.56
CA PHE A 108 7.52 2.77 -1.13
C PHE A 108 6.28 2.56 -0.27
N ASN A 109 5.41 1.64 -0.68
CA ASN A 109 4.28 1.16 0.12
C ASN A 109 4.28 -0.36 0.23
N GLU A 110 4.10 -0.89 1.43
CA GLU A 110 4.00 -2.32 1.66
C GLU A 110 2.58 -2.68 2.09
N TRP A 111 1.99 -3.64 1.40
CA TRP A 111 0.73 -4.26 1.79
C TRP A 111 1.01 -5.54 2.56
N TYR A 112 0.30 -5.74 3.66
CA TYR A 112 0.44 -6.90 4.53
C TYR A 112 -0.90 -7.64 4.63
N PHE A 113 -0.84 -8.97 4.64
CA PHE A 113 -1.99 -9.84 4.64
C PHE A 113 -1.84 -10.92 5.72
N VAL A 114 -2.96 -11.30 6.35
CA VAL A 114 -3.01 -12.43 7.28
C VAL A 114 -2.78 -13.75 6.54
N ASN A 115 -3.29 -13.89 5.32
CA ASN A 115 -3.26 -15.13 4.54
C ASN A 115 -2.45 -14.98 3.25
N SER A 116 -1.70 -16.02 2.88
CA SER A 116 -0.93 -16.06 1.63
C SER A 116 -1.80 -15.96 0.39
N VAL A 117 -3.03 -16.50 0.44
CA VAL A 117 -4.00 -16.50 -0.65
C VAL A 117 -4.43 -15.07 -1.02
N ASP A 118 -4.70 -14.21 -0.05
CA ASP A 118 -5.08 -12.81 -0.31
C ASP A 118 -3.90 -12.03 -0.90
N ARG A 119 -2.69 -12.28 -0.38
CA ARG A 119 -1.44 -11.77 -0.93
C ARG A 119 -1.23 -12.22 -2.39
N ASP A 120 -1.50 -13.48 -2.72
CA ASP A 120 -1.36 -13.99 -4.09
C ASP A 120 -2.40 -13.38 -5.03
N ARG A 121 -3.65 -13.19 -4.55
CA ARG A 121 -4.70 -12.48 -5.29
C ARG A 121 -4.32 -11.02 -5.55
N PHE A 122 -3.69 -10.35 -4.60
CA PHE A 122 -3.17 -9.00 -4.79
C PHE A 122 -2.02 -8.96 -5.81
N ILE A 123 -1.09 -9.92 -5.77
CA ILE A 123 -0.01 -10.02 -6.77
C ILE A 123 -0.58 -10.23 -8.19
N ALA A 124 -1.69 -10.96 -8.33
CA ALA A 124 -2.29 -11.27 -9.61
C ALA A 124 -2.81 -10.02 -10.36
N ILE A 125 -3.11 -8.93 -9.66
CA ILE A 125 -3.64 -7.69 -10.26
C ILE A 125 -2.58 -6.60 -10.47
N LEU A 126 -1.30 -6.86 -10.20
CA LEU A 126 -0.26 -5.81 -10.26
C LEU A 126 -0.18 -5.14 -11.63
N ASP A 127 -0.49 -5.85 -12.71
CA ASP A 127 -0.51 -5.30 -14.06
C ASP A 127 -1.79 -4.52 -14.40
N GLU A 128 -2.82 -4.62 -13.55
CA GLU A 128 -4.05 -3.84 -13.63
C GLU A 128 -3.97 -2.55 -12.80
N ILE A 129 -3.07 -2.47 -11.80
CA ILE A 129 -2.89 -1.26 -11.00
C ILE A 129 -2.33 -0.14 -11.89
N ASN A 130 -3.05 0.98 -11.89
CA ASN A 130 -2.73 2.20 -12.63
C ASN A 130 -3.30 3.41 -11.89
N TRP A 131 -3.16 4.60 -12.46
CA TRP A 131 -3.63 5.84 -11.85
C TRP A 131 -5.17 5.91 -11.71
N GLY A 132 -5.89 5.01 -12.36
CA GLY A 132 -7.33 4.80 -12.21
C GLY A 132 -8.16 5.70 -13.14
N GLU A 133 -9.45 5.78 -12.89
CA GLU A 133 -10.41 6.38 -13.82
C GLU A 133 -10.38 7.91 -13.84
N ASN A 134 -9.79 8.55 -12.82
CA ASN A 134 -9.74 10.00 -12.69
C ASN A 134 -8.61 10.66 -13.49
N TYR A 135 -7.69 9.86 -14.03
CA TYR A 135 -6.54 10.34 -14.79
C TYR A 135 -6.71 10.03 -16.28
N ALA A 136 -6.13 10.87 -17.13
CA ALA A 136 -6.22 10.69 -18.57
C ALA A 136 -5.58 9.35 -18.99
N LYS A 137 -6.23 8.65 -19.92
CA LYS A 137 -5.77 7.37 -20.49
C LYS A 137 -4.96 7.56 -21.76
#